data_AF-A0AAD7VCM4-F1
#
_entry.id   AF-A0AAD7VCM4-F1
#
_cell.length_a   1.000
_cell.length_b   1.000
_cell.length_c   1.000
_cell.angle_alpha   90.00
_cell.angle_beta   90.00
_cell.angle_gamma   90.00
#
_symmetry.space_group_name_H-M   'P 1'
#
loop_
_entity.id
_entity.type
_entity.pdbx_description
1 polymer ?
#
loop_
_entity_poly.entity_id
_entity_poly.type
_entity_poly.pdbx_seq_one_letter_code
_entity_poly.pdbx_strand_id
1 'polypeptide(L)'
;MACQDRPGPAGRPSLDLQEWFVRILNEELEKFNDFYVDKEEEFIIRLQELKERIERLKEKSSKSGVFTSESKFSEEIMDIRKDFVTIHGEMVLLKNYSSLNFAGLVKILKKYDKRTGGLLRLPFTQLVLGQPFFTIEPLTMLVRECEANLEVLFPLEAEVIESTSSTGYQSKSAPNNGANTPRSPGTLGEETLDIYRGTLAAMRAIRGLQKASSTCNPLSFSALFRSQDDDGNGAVTAENSPANSSAT
;
A
#
# COMPACT_ATOMS: atom_id res chain seq x y z
N MET A 1 -70.57 9.39 -17.68
CA MET A 1 -69.45 8.53 -18.11
C MET A 1 -68.23 9.44 -18.26
N ALA A 2 -67.36 9.45 -17.26
CA ALA A 2 -65.99 9.98 -17.30
C ALA A 2 -65.33 9.65 -15.95
N CYS A 3 -64.73 8.47 -15.85
CA CYS A 3 -63.83 8.14 -14.77
C CYS A 3 -62.49 8.82 -15.06
N GLN A 4 -62.12 9.75 -14.19
CA GLN A 4 -60.86 10.47 -14.29
C GLN A 4 -59.80 9.65 -13.55
N ASP A 5 -59.05 8.85 -14.32
CA ASP A 5 -57.84 8.19 -13.83
C ASP A 5 -56.82 9.26 -13.46
N ARG A 6 -56.67 9.50 -12.15
CA ARG A 6 -55.56 10.30 -11.62
C ARG A 6 -54.31 9.43 -11.59
N PRO A 7 -53.17 9.89 -12.16
CA PRO A 7 -51.91 9.18 -12.00
C PRO A 7 -51.48 9.26 -10.53
N GLY A 8 -51.28 8.10 -9.91
CA GLY A 8 -50.79 7.98 -8.53
C GLY A 8 -49.39 8.60 -8.36
N PRO A 9 -49.01 8.96 -7.13
CA PRO A 9 -47.76 9.66 -6.86
C PRO A 9 -46.58 8.78 -7.25
N ALA A 10 -45.60 9.38 -7.91
CA ALA A 10 -44.40 8.72 -8.40
C ALA A 10 -43.70 7.89 -7.30
N GLY A 11 -43.72 6.57 -7.51
CA GLY A 11 -42.63 5.62 -7.30
C GLY A 11 -41.96 5.62 -5.92
N ARG A 12 -42.62 5.05 -4.90
CA ARG A 12 -41.87 4.31 -3.89
C ARG A 12 -41.55 2.92 -4.45
N PRO A 13 -40.33 2.38 -4.27
CA PRO A 13 -40.07 0.99 -4.61
C PRO A 13 -41.07 0.09 -3.87
N SER A 14 -41.52 -0.98 -4.53
CA SER A 14 -42.19 -2.07 -3.82
C SER A 14 -41.29 -2.54 -2.67
N LEU A 15 -41.85 -2.72 -1.48
CA LEU A 15 -41.09 -3.18 -0.31
C LEU A 15 -40.33 -4.48 -0.61
N ASP A 16 -40.94 -5.37 -1.39
CA ASP A 16 -40.35 -6.63 -1.85
C ASP A 16 -39.09 -6.43 -2.71
N LEU A 17 -39.09 -5.43 -3.61
CA LEU A 17 -37.91 -5.10 -4.43
C LEU A 17 -36.77 -4.55 -3.58
N GLN A 18 -37.09 -3.70 -2.60
CA GLN A 18 -36.08 -3.11 -1.73
C GLN A 18 -35.45 -4.18 -0.84
N GLU A 19 -36.26 -5.03 -0.22
CA GLU A 19 -35.80 -6.13 0.63
C GLU A 19 -34.93 -7.11 -0.15
N TRP A 20 -35.37 -7.48 -1.36
CA TRP A 20 -34.59 -8.32 -2.26
C TRP A 20 -33.23 -7.71 -2.62
N PHE A 21 -33.19 -6.40 -2.95
CA PHE A 21 -31.96 -5.72 -3.31
C PHE A 21 -31.00 -5.59 -2.13
N VAL A 22 -31.51 -5.26 -0.94
CA VAL A 22 -30.71 -5.19 0.30
C VAL A 22 -30.12 -6.55 0.66
N ARG A 23 -30.89 -7.63 0.50
CA ARG A 23 -30.39 -9.00 0.73
C ARG A 23 -29.18 -9.30 -0.16
N ILE A 24 -29.26 -9.01 -1.45
CA ILE A 24 -28.12 -9.22 -2.38
C ILE A 24 -26.92 -8.34 -1.99
N LEU A 25 -27.15 -7.10 -1.57
CA LEU A 25 -26.06 -6.23 -1.12
C LEU A 25 -25.36 -6.78 0.13
N ASN A 26 -26.12 -7.36 1.06
CA ASN A 26 -25.55 -7.99 2.25
C ASN A 26 -24.76 -9.25 1.91
N GLU A 27 -25.26 -10.09 1.00
CA GLU A 27 -24.54 -11.28 0.51
C GLU A 27 -23.19 -10.90 -0.14
N GLU A 28 -23.18 -9.86 -0.98
CA GLU A 28 -21.92 -9.36 -1.57
C GLU A 28 -21.00 -8.72 -0.52
N LEU A 29 -21.57 -8.04 0.49
CA LEU A 29 -20.81 -7.44 1.57
C LEU A 29 -20.11 -8.48 2.46
N GLU A 30 -20.81 -9.56 2.81
CA GLU A 30 -20.23 -10.71 3.53
C GLU A 30 -19.06 -11.29 2.74
N LYS A 31 -19.24 -11.55 1.44
CA LYS A 31 -18.16 -12.03 0.58
C LYS A 31 -16.96 -11.08 0.53
N PHE A 32 -17.17 -9.77 0.54
CA PHE A 32 -16.07 -8.79 0.58
C PHE A 32 -15.30 -8.86 1.89
N ASN A 33 -16.03 -8.97 2.99
CA ASN A 33 -15.44 -9.08 4.34
C ASN A 33 -14.66 -10.37 4.50
N ASP A 34 -15.24 -11.51 4.12
CA ASP A 34 -14.60 -12.83 4.25
C ASP A 34 -13.27 -12.84 3.50
N PHE A 35 -13.28 -12.45 2.21
CA PHE A 35 -12.05 -12.37 1.43
C PHE A 35 -11.01 -11.41 2.04
N TYR A 36 -11.46 -10.26 2.55
CA TYR A 36 -10.56 -9.26 3.11
C TYR A 36 -9.90 -9.75 4.40
N VAL A 37 -10.69 -10.28 5.33
CA VAL A 37 -10.21 -10.78 6.63
C VAL A 37 -9.26 -11.94 6.42
N ASP A 38 -9.62 -12.92 5.57
CA ASP A 38 -8.74 -14.05 5.24
C ASP A 38 -7.37 -13.58 4.73
N LYS A 39 -7.35 -12.54 3.88
CA LYS A 39 -6.12 -11.99 3.33
C LYS A 39 -5.32 -11.16 4.33
N GLU A 40 -6.00 -10.36 5.15
CA GLU A 40 -5.34 -9.61 6.21
C GLU A 40 -4.63 -10.56 7.20
N GLU A 41 -5.32 -11.63 7.63
CA GLU A 41 -4.74 -12.66 8.51
C GLU A 41 -3.55 -13.38 7.86
N GLU A 42 -3.65 -13.74 6.57
CA GLU A 42 -2.53 -14.32 5.81
C GLU A 42 -1.29 -13.41 5.83
N PHE A 43 -1.49 -12.10 5.65
CA PHE A 43 -0.39 -11.13 5.66
C PHE A 43 0.23 -10.94 7.05
N ILE A 44 -0.58 -10.95 8.11
CA ILE A 44 -0.07 -10.90 9.49
C ILE A 44 0.87 -12.07 9.74
N ILE A 45 0.45 -13.28 9.37
CA ILE A 45 1.24 -14.50 9.56
C ILE A 45 2.54 -14.44 8.74
N ARG A 46 2.44 -14.14 7.45
CA ARG A 46 3.62 -14.12 6.54
C ARG A 46 4.63 -13.04 6.92
N LEU A 47 4.17 -11.85 7.34
CA LEU A 47 5.08 -10.79 7.78
C LEU A 47 5.82 -11.18 9.07
N GLN A 48 5.12 -11.83 10.00
CA GLN A 48 5.71 -12.34 11.23
C GLN A 48 6.75 -13.45 10.95
N GLU A 49 6.43 -14.41 10.08
CA GLU A 49 7.37 -15.46 9.66
C GLU A 49 8.64 -14.89 9.02
N LEU A 50 8.51 -13.84 8.20
CA LEU A 50 9.65 -13.17 7.59
C LEU A 50 10.55 -12.48 8.62
N LYS A 51 9.96 -11.81 9.62
CA LYS A 51 10.72 -11.22 10.74
C LYS A 51 11.49 -12.28 11.52
N GLU A 52 10.88 -13.44 11.77
CA GLU A 52 11.54 -14.57 12.44
C GLU A 52 12.64 -15.20 11.60
N ARG A 53 12.51 -15.23 10.27
CA ARG A 53 13.60 -15.66 9.36
C ARG A 53 14.80 -14.72 9.46
N ILE A 54 14.58 -13.40 9.53
CA ILE A 54 15.65 -12.41 9.69
C ILE A 54 16.41 -12.62 11.01
N GLU A 55 15.71 -12.76 12.13
CA GLU A 55 16.38 -12.90 13.43
C GLU A 55 17.20 -14.20 13.49
N ARG A 56 16.64 -15.31 12.98
CA ARG A 56 17.38 -16.59 12.86
C ARG A 56 18.64 -16.47 12.01
N LEU A 57 18.60 -15.72 10.91
CA LEU A 57 19.77 -15.47 10.07
C LEU A 57 20.85 -14.68 10.80
N LYS A 58 20.46 -13.63 11.52
CA LYS A 58 21.38 -12.79 12.30
C LYS A 58 22.05 -13.57 13.43
N GLU A 59 21.33 -14.47 14.09
CA GLU A 59 21.91 -15.37 15.09
C GLU A 59 22.91 -16.36 14.49
N LYS A 60 22.60 -16.96 13.32
CA LYS A 60 23.50 -17.89 12.62
C LYS A 60 24.80 -17.20 12.22
N SER A 61 24.72 -15.98 11.69
CA SER A 61 25.88 -15.17 11.32
C SER A 61 26.80 -14.90 12.52
N SER A 62 26.21 -14.55 13.67
CA SER A 62 26.96 -14.28 14.92
C SER A 62 27.68 -15.52 15.49
N LYS A 63 27.21 -16.73 15.18
CA LYS A 63 27.75 -18.01 15.68
C LYS A 63 28.74 -18.67 14.72
N SER A 64 28.72 -18.34 13.44
CA SER A 64 29.47 -19.01 12.37
C SER A 64 30.61 -18.13 11.83
N GLY A 65 31.72 -18.03 12.57
CA GLY A 65 32.89 -17.21 12.21
C GLY A 65 33.76 -17.72 11.04
N VAL A 66 33.21 -18.38 10.01
CA VAL A 66 34.00 -18.95 8.91
C VAL A 66 33.39 -18.70 7.52
N PHE A 67 34.27 -18.20 6.64
CA PHE A 67 34.11 -17.66 5.28
C PHE A 67 33.41 -18.53 4.21
N THR A 68 33.00 -19.77 4.49
CA THR A 68 32.32 -20.63 3.50
C THR A 68 30.81 -20.41 3.42
N SER A 69 30.24 -19.63 4.34
CA SER A 69 28.80 -19.38 4.48
C SER A 69 28.30 -18.09 3.81
N GLU A 70 29.19 -17.24 3.30
CA GLU A 70 28.84 -15.87 2.86
C GLU A 70 27.90 -15.87 1.63
N SER A 71 28.20 -16.69 0.62
CA SER A 71 27.35 -16.81 -0.58
C SER A 71 25.94 -17.33 -0.26
N LYS A 72 25.83 -18.33 0.63
CA LYS A 72 24.54 -18.88 1.06
C LYS A 72 23.75 -17.92 1.94
N PHE A 73 24.45 -17.17 2.79
CA PHE A 73 23.85 -16.11 3.61
C PHE A 73 23.31 -14.98 2.72
N SER A 74 24.06 -14.58 1.69
CA SER A 74 23.64 -13.59 0.70
C SER A 74 22.39 -14.05 -0.06
N GLU A 75 22.34 -15.31 -0.51
CA GLU A 75 21.18 -15.90 -1.17
C GLU A 75 19.93 -15.93 -0.26
N GLU A 76 20.05 -16.39 0.99
CA GLU A 76 18.92 -16.44 1.93
C GLU A 76 18.39 -15.04 2.28
N ILE A 77 19.28 -14.03 2.35
CA ILE A 77 18.90 -12.62 2.50
C ILE A 77 18.17 -12.11 1.25
N MET A 78 18.64 -12.45 0.04
CA MET A 78 17.97 -12.07 -1.20
C MET A 78 16.56 -12.67 -1.32
N ASP A 79 16.38 -13.92 -0.89
CA ASP A 79 15.06 -14.56 -0.87
C ASP A 79 14.11 -13.86 0.10
N ILE A 80 14.56 -13.56 1.33
CA ILE A 80 13.75 -12.81 2.30
C ILE A 80 13.34 -11.45 1.73
N ARG A 81 14.29 -10.74 1.12
CA ARG A 81 14.07 -9.45 0.48
C ARG A 81 12.99 -9.53 -0.62
N LYS A 82 13.04 -10.56 -1.47
CA LYS A 82 12.04 -10.83 -2.50
C LYS A 82 10.66 -11.11 -1.90
N ASP A 83 10.61 -11.90 -0.83
CA ASP A 83 9.37 -12.21 -0.13
C ASP A 83 8.74 -10.94 0.49
N PHE A 84 9.53 -10.03 1.05
CA PHE A 84 9.05 -8.72 1.54
C PHE A 84 8.49 -7.83 0.42
N VAL A 85 9.14 -7.77 -0.74
CA VAL A 85 8.61 -7.00 -1.88
C VAL A 85 7.29 -7.60 -2.36
N THR A 86 7.19 -8.93 -2.38
CA THR A 86 5.99 -9.65 -2.82
C THR A 86 4.81 -9.38 -1.89
N ILE A 87 4.99 -9.56 -0.56
CA ILE A 87 3.93 -9.32 0.41
C ILE A 87 3.52 -7.84 0.45
N HIS A 88 4.45 -6.89 0.29
CA HIS A 88 4.12 -5.47 0.17
C HIS A 88 3.19 -5.20 -1.01
N GLY A 89 3.53 -5.72 -2.19
CA GLY A 89 2.70 -5.58 -3.39
C GLY A 89 1.30 -6.17 -3.21
N GLU A 90 1.20 -7.35 -2.58
CA GLU A 90 -0.08 -8.01 -2.28
C GLU A 90 -0.94 -7.20 -1.29
N MET A 91 -0.34 -6.63 -0.25
CA MET A 91 -1.05 -5.75 0.69
C MET A 91 -1.56 -4.48 0.01
N VAL A 92 -0.76 -3.87 -0.88
CA VAL A 92 -1.21 -2.71 -1.67
C VAL A 92 -2.38 -3.09 -2.59
N LEU A 93 -2.37 -4.28 -3.19
CA LEU A 93 -3.50 -4.79 -3.97
C LEU A 93 -4.74 -4.99 -3.10
N LEU A 94 -4.61 -5.43 -1.84
CA LEU A 94 -5.75 -5.55 -0.93
C LEU A 94 -6.33 -4.17 -0.53
N LYS A 95 -5.50 -3.13 -0.35
CA LYS A 95 -5.99 -1.75 -0.19
C LYS A 95 -6.80 -1.28 -1.41
N ASN A 96 -6.34 -1.63 -2.60
CA ASN A 96 -7.04 -1.32 -3.84
C ASN A 96 -8.36 -2.12 -3.97
N TYR A 97 -8.37 -3.39 -3.54
CA TYR A 97 -9.58 -4.20 -3.46
C TYR A 97 -10.67 -3.51 -2.63
N SER A 98 -10.34 -3.06 -1.42
CA SER A 98 -11.27 -2.30 -0.56
C SER A 98 -11.83 -1.07 -1.30
N SER A 99 -10.94 -0.27 -1.88
CA SER A 99 -11.28 0.98 -2.57
C SER A 99 -12.21 0.76 -3.76
N LEU A 100 -11.92 -0.24 -4.60
CA LEU A 100 -12.71 -0.56 -5.79
C LEU A 100 -14.09 -1.11 -5.42
N ASN A 101 -14.18 -2.01 -4.45
CA ASN A 101 -15.46 -2.57 -4.01
C ASN A 101 -16.35 -1.51 -3.36
N PHE A 102 -15.78 -0.62 -2.52
CA PHE A 102 -16.53 0.51 -1.98
C PHE A 102 -17.06 1.44 -3.08
N ALA A 103 -16.23 1.77 -4.07
CA ALA A 103 -16.66 2.57 -5.21
C ALA A 103 -17.79 1.89 -6.01
N GLY A 104 -17.71 0.56 -6.17
CA GLY A 104 -18.75 -0.28 -6.77
C GLY A 104 -20.08 -0.20 -6.02
N LEU A 105 -20.04 -0.39 -4.69
CA LEU A 105 -21.21 -0.28 -3.80
C LEU A 105 -21.88 1.08 -3.90
N VAL A 106 -21.10 2.17 -3.80
CA VAL A 106 -21.64 3.53 -3.92
C VAL A 106 -22.30 3.73 -5.31
N LYS A 107 -21.71 3.20 -6.38
CA LYS A 107 -22.26 3.31 -7.73
C LYS A 107 -23.57 2.54 -7.89
N ILE A 108 -23.66 1.31 -7.37
CA ILE A 108 -24.89 0.51 -7.51
C ILE A 108 -26.02 1.08 -6.63
N LEU A 109 -25.70 1.55 -5.43
CA LEU A 109 -26.64 2.27 -4.56
C LEU A 109 -27.17 3.55 -5.23
N LYS A 110 -26.28 4.36 -5.82
CA LYS A 110 -26.69 5.54 -6.61
C LYS A 110 -27.61 5.17 -7.77
N LYS A 111 -27.36 4.03 -8.42
CA LYS A 111 -28.18 3.55 -9.54
C LYS A 111 -29.56 3.12 -9.07
N TYR A 112 -29.64 2.39 -7.95
CA TYR A 112 -30.89 1.99 -7.32
C TYR A 112 -31.74 3.22 -7.00
N ASP A 113 -31.22 4.16 -6.21
CA ASP A 113 -31.93 5.38 -5.81
C ASP A 113 -32.44 6.18 -7.02
N LYS A 114 -31.60 6.32 -8.06
CA LYS A 114 -31.99 7.02 -9.30
C LYS A 114 -33.14 6.34 -10.05
N ARG A 115 -33.22 5.01 -10.00
CA ARG A 115 -34.23 4.22 -10.73
C ARG A 115 -35.54 4.09 -9.96
N THR A 116 -35.46 3.99 -8.64
CA THR A 116 -36.61 3.71 -7.79
C THR A 116 -37.18 4.93 -7.10
N GLY A 117 -36.45 6.06 -7.07
CA GLY A 117 -36.79 7.21 -6.22
C GLY A 117 -36.51 6.96 -4.74
N GLY A 118 -35.86 5.84 -4.41
CA GLY A 118 -35.45 5.51 -3.03
C GLY A 118 -34.30 6.36 -2.50
N LEU A 119 -34.00 6.18 -1.22
CA LEU A 119 -32.93 6.88 -0.50
C LEU A 119 -32.05 5.88 0.29
N LEU A 120 -31.73 4.74 -0.33
CA LEU A 120 -31.00 3.65 0.32
C LEU A 120 -29.50 3.94 0.41
N ARG A 121 -28.94 4.77 -0.47
CA ARG A 121 -27.49 5.02 -0.51
C ARG A 121 -26.92 5.50 0.81
N LEU A 122 -27.54 6.50 1.43
CA LEU A 122 -27.02 7.08 2.68
C LEU A 122 -26.96 6.06 3.82
N PRO A 123 -28.07 5.40 4.22
CA PRO A 123 -28.04 4.44 5.33
C PRO A 123 -27.13 3.25 5.03
N PHE A 124 -27.11 2.74 3.78
CA PHE A 124 -26.24 1.61 3.44
C PHE A 124 -24.76 2.00 3.43
N THR A 125 -24.41 3.20 2.96
CA THR A 125 -23.02 3.67 3.02
C THR A 125 -22.54 3.78 4.46
N GLN A 126 -23.37 4.30 5.38
CA GLN A 126 -23.02 4.37 6.80
C GLN A 126 -22.77 3.00 7.42
N LEU A 127 -23.58 1.99 7.07
CA LEU A 127 -23.36 0.61 7.49
C LEU A 127 -22.01 0.07 7.01
N VAL A 128 -21.66 0.34 5.75
CA VAL A 128 -20.41 -0.12 5.12
C VAL A 128 -19.15 0.48 5.77
N LEU A 129 -19.22 1.69 6.33
CA LEU A 129 -18.05 2.33 6.96
C LEU A 129 -17.51 1.55 8.17
N GLY A 130 -18.34 0.72 8.81
CA GLY A 130 -17.93 -0.13 9.93
C GLY A 130 -17.59 -1.58 9.56
N GLN A 131 -17.50 -1.89 8.26
CA GLN A 131 -17.29 -3.26 7.80
C GLN A 131 -15.80 -3.56 7.63
N PRO A 132 -15.34 -4.79 7.93
CA PRO A 132 -13.94 -5.20 7.86
C PRO A 132 -13.24 -4.80 6.55
N PHE A 133 -13.86 -5.05 5.40
CA PHE A 133 -13.25 -4.73 4.11
C PHE A 133 -13.02 -3.22 3.90
N PHE A 134 -13.66 -2.35 4.68
CA PHE A 134 -13.50 -0.90 4.62
C PHE A 134 -12.59 -0.36 5.72
N THR A 135 -12.57 -0.98 6.90
CA THR A 135 -11.74 -0.57 8.05
C THR A 135 -10.28 -1.04 7.89
N ILE A 136 -9.58 -0.50 6.89
CA ILE A 136 -8.26 -0.98 6.45
C ILE A 136 -7.05 -0.47 7.27
N GLU A 137 -7.29 0.05 8.47
CA GLU A 137 -6.23 0.62 9.31
C GLU A 137 -5.17 -0.41 9.71
N PRO A 138 -5.52 -1.64 10.16
CA PRO A 138 -4.52 -2.65 10.49
C PRO A 138 -3.66 -3.01 9.28
N LEU A 139 -4.27 -3.24 8.11
CA LEU A 139 -3.53 -3.43 6.86
C LEU A 139 -2.60 -2.26 6.53
N THR A 140 -3.01 -1.01 6.75
CA THR A 140 -2.15 0.16 6.49
C THR A 140 -0.94 0.18 7.42
N MET A 141 -1.10 -0.24 8.67
CA MET A 141 0.01 -0.41 9.60
C MET A 141 0.96 -1.53 9.19
N LEU A 142 0.44 -2.67 8.72
CA LEU A 142 1.26 -3.77 8.19
C LEU A 142 2.09 -3.33 6.97
N VAL A 143 1.48 -2.56 6.05
CA VAL A 143 2.21 -1.98 4.91
C VAL A 143 3.37 -1.13 5.40
N ARG A 144 3.14 -0.21 6.35
CA ARG A 144 4.20 0.65 6.89
C ARG A 144 5.31 -0.13 7.56
N GLU A 145 4.96 -1.13 8.35
CA GLU A 145 5.94 -2.02 8.98
C GLU A 145 6.78 -2.73 7.92
N CYS A 146 6.14 -3.24 6.86
CA CYS A 146 6.82 -3.87 5.75
C CYS A 146 7.75 -2.89 5.01
N GLU A 147 7.32 -1.65 4.78
CA GLU A 147 8.16 -0.59 4.18
C GLU A 147 9.40 -0.30 5.03
N ALA A 148 9.24 -0.18 6.35
CA ALA A 148 10.35 0.05 7.27
C ALA A 148 11.35 -1.12 7.28
N ASN A 149 10.85 -2.37 7.26
CA ASN A 149 11.71 -3.55 7.18
C ASN A 149 12.46 -3.60 5.84
N LEU A 150 11.82 -3.25 4.73
CA LEU A 150 12.49 -3.12 3.43
C LEU A 150 13.61 -2.07 3.47
N GLU A 151 13.39 -0.91 4.08
CA GLU A 151 14.44 0.11 4.22
C GLU A 151 15.65 -0.39 5.04
N VAL A 152 15.42 -1.15 6.12
CA VAL A 152 16.50 -1.70 6.97
C VAL A 152 17.25 -2.84 6.30
N LEU A 153 16.54 -3.73 5.59
CA LEU A 153 17.14 -4.88 4.93
C LEU A 153 17.98 -4.48 3.72
N PHE A 154 17.91 -3.23 3.27
CA PHE A 154 18.65 -2.70 2.13
C PHE A 154 19.13 -1.27 2.39
N PRO A 155 20.20 -1.09 3.18
CA PRO A 155 20.92 0.17 3.23
C PRO A 155 21.37 0.57 1.83
N LEU A 156 21.27 1.86 1.49
CA LEU A 156 21.50 2.41 0.14
C LEU A 156 22.96 2.36 -0.33
N GLU A 157 23.91 1.89 0.48
CA GLU A 157 25.29 1.76 0.04
C GLU A 157 25.45 0.63 -0.98
N ALA A 158 25.74 1.05 -2.20
CA ALA A 158 26.32 0.24 -3.24
C ALA A 158 27.55 -0.49 -2.70
N GLU A 159 27.44 -1.80 -2.48
CA GLU A 159 28.58 -2.69 -2.34
C GLU A 159 29.23 -2.87 -3.72
N VAL A 160 29.84 -1.79 -4.22
CA VAL A 160 30.91 -1.86 -5.23
C VAL A 160 32.20 -2.03 -4.44
N ILE A 161 32.46 -3.25 -3.99
CA ILE A 161 33.81 -3.66 -3.60
C ILE A 161 34.48 -4.15 -4.87
N GLU A 162 35.15 -3.25 -5.58
CA GLU A 162 36.29 -3.62 -6.41
C GLU A 162 37.47 -2.71 -6.05
N SER A 163 38.20 -3.14 -5.02
CA SER A 163 39.51 -2.62 -4.71
C SER A 163 40.53 -3.24 -5.67
N THR A 164 40.91 -2.51 -6.72
CA THR A 164 42.23 -2.67 -7.35
C THR A 164 42.86 -1.31 -7.68
N SER A 165 43.79 -0.91 -6.82
CA SER A 165 45.04 -0.16 -7.06
C SER A 165 45.13 0.89 -8.19
N SER A 166 45.43 2.13 -7.76
CA SER A 166 46.15 3.24 -8.43
C SER A 166 47.00 2.96 -9.69
N THR A 167 46.94 3.82 -10.73
CA THR A 167 47.96 4.83 -11.14
C THR A 167 47.67 5.48 -12.53
N GLY A 168 47.59 6.81 -12.59
CA GLY A 168 48.12 7.75 -13.62
C GLY A 168 47.96 7.58 -15.17
N TYR A 169 47.40 8.65 -15.78
CA TYR A 169 47.69 9.27 -17.10
C TYR A 169 47.14 8.71 -18.44
N GLN A 170 46.92 9.67 -19.37
CA GLN A 170 46.07 9.71 -20.58
C GLN A 170 46.50 8.85 -21.79
N SER A 171 45.54 8.43 -22.63
CA SER A 171 45.32 8.89 -24.03
C SER A 171 44.69 7.82 -24.96
N LYS A 172 44.09 8.31 -26.05
CA LYS A 172 43.12 7.75 -27.03
C LYS A 172 43.52 6.44 -27.76
N SER A 173 42.53 5.59 -28.06
CA SER A 173 42.08 5.16 -29.42
C SER A 173 41.26 3.85 -29.41
N ALA A 174 40.26 3.77 -30.28
CA ALA A 174 39.59 2.55 -30.76
C ALA A 174 40.06 2.30 -32.23
N PRO A 175 39.78 1.17 -32.94
CA PRO A 175 38.77 0.14 -32.67
C PRO A 175 39.14 -1.33 -33.06
N ASN A 176 38.16 -2.23 -32.87
CA ASN A 176 37.83 -3.45 -33.64
C ASN A 176 37.98 -4.87 -33.02
N ASN A 177 36.81 -5.52 -32.97
CA ASN A 177 36.44 -6.90 -33.33
C ASN A 177 37.03 -8.11 -32.58
N GLY A 178 36.10 -8.95 -32.10
CA GLY A 178 36.23 -10.39 -32.26
C GLY A 178 35.90 -11.24 -31.03
N ALA A 179 34.62 -11.62 -30.94
CA ALA A 179 34.13 -12.92 -30.49
C ALA A 179 34.35 -13.41 -29.04
N ASN A 180 33.21 -13.86 -28.48
CA ASN A 180 33.04 -14.87 -27.44
C ASN A 180 33.16 -14.41 -25.97
N THR A 181 32.07 -13.84 -25.45
CA THR A 181 31.83 -13.80 -24.00
C THR A 181 30.97 -15.00 -23.60
N PRO A 182 31.47 -15.91 -22.73
CA PRO A 182 30.62 -16.91 -22.10
C PRO A 182 29.64 -16.21 -21.14
N ARG A 183 28.35 -16.49 -21.31
CA ARG A 183 27.28 -16.03 -20.42
C ARG A 183 27.53 -16.57 -19.00
N SER A 184 27.98 -15.69 -18.11
CA SER A 184 28.28 -15.98 -16.71
C SER A 184 26.99 -15.94 -15.85
N PRO A 185 26.88 -16.68 -14.72
CA PRO A 185 25.61 -16.92 -14.01
C PRO A 185 25.08 -15.75 -13.16
N GLY A 186 25.58 -14.52 -13.32
CA GLY A 186 25.31 -13.40 -12.41
C GLY A 186 24.00 -12.62 -12.63
N THR A 187 23.26 -12.90 -13.71
CA THR A 187 22.16 -12.03 -14.18
C THR A 187 20.93 -12.01 -13.26
N LEU A 188 20.73 -13.06 -12.45
CA LEU A 188 19.53 -13.17 -11.60
C LEU A 188 19.55 -12.22 -10.39
N GLY A 189 20.76 -11.96 -9.85
CA GLY A 189 20.92 -11.07 -8.69
C GLY A 189 20.72 -9.61 -9.05
N GLU A 190 21.19 -9.21 -10.24
CA GLU A 190 21.12 -7.84 -10.76
C GLU A 190 19.69 -7.44 -11.11
N GLU A 191 18.94 -8.30 -11.82
CA GLU A 191 17.52 -8.09 -12.13
C GLU A 191 16.64 -7.94 -10.86
N THR A 192 16.95 -8.72 -9.82
CA THR A 192 16.22 -8.67 -8.55
C THR A 192 16.49 -7.37 -7.79
N LEU A 193 17.73 -6.88 -7.85
CA LEU A 193 18.14 -5.62 -7.24
C LEU A 193 17.50 -4.41 -7.95
N ASP A 194 17.33 -4.49 -9.27
CA ASP A 194 16.67 -3.46 -10.07
C ASP A 194 15.16 -3.37 -9.79
N ILE A 195 14.47 -4.50 -9.65
CA ILE A 195 13.04 -4.52 -9.23
C ILE A 195 12.89 -3.85 -7.87
N TYR A 196 13.77 -4.18 -6.91
CA TYR A 196 13.74 -3.57 -5.59
C TYR A 196 13.98 -2.04 -5.62
N ARG A 197 15.02 -1.61 -6.34
CA ARG A 197 15.35 -0.19 -6.51
C ARG A 197 14.17 0.56 -7.14
N GLY A 198 13.53 -0.06 -8.12
CA GLY A 198 12.29 0.41 -8.73
C GLY A 198 11.16 0.56 -7.72
N THR A 199 10.91 -0.46 -6.89
CA THR A 199 9.86 -0.43 -5.85
C THR A 199 10.11 0.67 -4.82
N LEU A 200 11.33 0.79 -4.28
CA LEU A 200 11.68 1.88 -3.36
C LEU A 200 11.51 3.27 -4.00
N ALA A 201 11.99 3.44 -5.24
CA ALA A 201 11.88 4.71 -5.95
C ALA A 201 10.42 5.09 -6.18
N ALA A 202 9.59 4.11 -6.59
CA ALA A 202 8.16 4.30 -6.75
C ALA A 202 7.48 4.67 -5.43
N MET A 203 7.79 3.96 -4.33
CA MET A 203 7.25 4.28 -3.00
C MET A 203 7.60 5.70 -2.56
N ARG A 204 8.86 6.12 -2.72
CA ARG A 204 9.29 7.49 -2.39
C ARG A 204 8.60 8.53 -3.25
N ALA A 205 8.44 8.27 -4.55
CA ALA A 205 7.72 9.16 -5.45
C ALA A 205 6.25 9.31 -5.05
N ILE A 206 5.56 8.20 -4.74
CA ILE A 206 4.17 8.20 -4.26
C ILE A 206 4.04 9.01 -2.97
N ARG A 207 4.95 8.83 -2.00
CA ARG A 207 4.97 9.59 -0.74
C ARG A 207 5.20 11.09 -0.98
N GLY A 208 6.03 11.45 -1.95
CA GLY A 208 6.25 12.84 -2.38
C GLY A 208 5.01 13.50 -2.98
N LEU A 209 4.28 12.78 -3.85
CA LEU A 209 3.04 13.26 -4.44
C LEU A 209 1.93 13.45 -3.40
N GLN A 210 1.91 12.61 -2.37
CA GLN A 210 0.94 12.71 -1.27
C GLN A 210 1.16 13.97 -0.42
N LYS A 211 2.40 14.42 -0.19
CA LYS A 211 2.69 15.64 0.61
C LYS A 211 2.34 16.95 -0.09
N ALA A 212 2.31 16.98 -1.42
CA ALA A 212 2.12 18.20 -2.21
C ALA A 212 0.65 18.53 -2.58
N SER A 213 -0.32 17.70 -2.19
CA SER A 213 -1.72 17.90 -2.59
C SER A 213 -2.44 18.95 -1.73
N SER A 214 -2.72 20.11 -2.32
CA SER A 214 -3.35 21.28 -1.68
C SER A 214 -4.90 21.21 -1.62
N THR A 215 -5.53 20.21 -2.25
CA THR A 215 -6.99 20.05 -2.26
C THR A 215 -7.45 18.92 -1.34
N CYS A 216 -7.61 19.23 -0.06
CA CYS A 216 -8.26 18.30 0.88
C CYS A 216 -9.77 18.29 0.63
N ASN A 217 -10.29 17.23 0.03
CA ASN A 217 -11.73 16.92 0.03
C ASN A 217 -11.96 15.80 1.04
N PRO A 218 -12.79 15.98 2.09
CA PRO A 218 -13.03 14.97 3.13
C PRO A 218 -13.68 13.68 2.60
N LEU A 219 -14.21 13.70 1.37
CA LEU A 219 -14.74 12.52 0.67
C LEU A 219 -13.79 11.97 -0.40
N SER A 220 -12.57 12.50 -0.49
CA SER A 220 -11.55 11.96 -1.39
C SER A 220 -10.99 10.66 -0.82
N PHE A 221 -10.67 9.72 -1.69
CA PHE A 221 -9.94 8.51 -1.31
C PHE A 221 -8.65 8.85 -0.54
N SER A 222 -7.94 9.91 -0.95
CA SER A 222 -6.74 10.37 -0.25
C SER A 222 -7.02 10.97 1.14
N ALA A 223 -8.26 11.33 1.49
CA ALA A 223 -8.62 11.87 2.81
C ALA A 223 -9.17 10.77 3.73
N LEU A 224 -10.01 9.88 3.18
CA LEU A 224 -10.51 8.69 3.89
C LEU A 224 -9.38 7.79 4.39
N PHE A 225 -8.28 7.69 3.63
CA PHE A 225 -7.11 6.90 4.02
C PHE A 225 -5.95 7.74 4.60
N ARG A 226 -6.11 9.07 4.78
CA ARG A 226 -5.11 9.97 5.40
C ARG A 226 -5.48 10.39 6.81
N SER A 227 -6.77 10.42 7.17
CA SER A 227 -7.24 10.97 8.45
C SER A 227 -6.67 10.28 9.70
N GLN A 228 -5.87 9.23 9.55
CA GLN A 228 -5.26 8.45 10.61
C GLN A 228 -3.72 8.52 10.61
N ASP A 229 -3.15 9.48 9.87
CA ASP A 229 -1.70 9.65 9.68
C ASP A 229 -1.07 10.75 10.56
N ASP A 230 -1.86 11.51 11.34
CA ASP A 230 -1.41 12.79 11.93
C ASP A 230 -1.31 12.83 13.48
N ASP A 231 -1.59 11.76 14.20
CA ASP A 231 -1.57 11.77 15.69
C ASP A 231 -0.17 11.68 16.31
N GLY A 232 0.86 12.22 15.66
CA GLY A 232 2.23 11.95 16.09
C GLY A 232 3.34 12.92 15.73
N ASN A 233 3.10 14.19 15.37
CA ASN A 233 4.15 15.21 15.49
C ASN A 233 3.62 16.66 15.36
N GLY A 234 2.89 17.14 16.37
CA GLY A 234 2.54 18.55 16.49
C GLY A 234 3.75 19.38 16.96
N ALA A 235 4.36 20.10 16.03
CA ALA A 235 5.54 20.94 16.21
C ALA A 235 5.38 21.99 17.33
N VAL A 236 6.37 22.03 18.21
CA VAL A 236 6.67 23.16 19.09
C VAL A 236 7.27 24.28 18.25
N THR A 237 6.57 25.41 18.12
CA THR A 237 7.20 26.69 17.78
C THR A 237 6.77 27.76 18.76
N ALA A 238 7.77 28.26 19.47
CA ALA A 238 7.70 29.35 20.41
C ALA A 238 7.49 30.68 19.69
N GLU A 239 6.52 31.46 20.15
CA GLU A 239 6.30 32.84 19.72
C GLU A 239 6.48 33.73 20.96
N ASN A 240 7.69 34.26 21.13
CA ASN A 240 7.96 35.40 22.01
C ASN A 240 7.40 36.67 21.36
N SER A 241 6.67 37.49 22.12
CA SER A 241 6.48 38.91 21.78
C SER A 241 6.35 39.77 23.04
N PRO A 242 7.08 40.90 23.13
CA PRO A 242 7.05 41.79 24.27
C PRO A 242 5.87 42.76 24.18
N ALA A 243 5.17 42.95 25.29
CA ALA A 243 4.13 43.96 25.44
C ALA A 243 4.77 45.35 25.60
N ASN A 244 4.55 46.23 24.62
CA ASN A 244 4.76 47.67 24.78
C ASN A 244 3.44 48.31 25.19
N SER A 245 3.35 48.71 26.45
CA SER A 245 2.31 49.56 27.00
C SER A 245 2.71 51.02 26.89
N SER A 246 1.90 51.84 26.21
CA SER A 246 1.90 53.29 26.40
C SER A 246 0.45 53.78 26.41
N ALA A 247 0.04 54.26 27.57
CA ALA A 247 -1.19 54.99 27.80
C ALA A 247 -1.02 56.45 27.34
N THR A 248 -2.02 57.01 26.65
CA THR A 248 -2.65 58.29 27.00
C THR A 248 -4.03 58.33 26.33
#